data_AF-A0A934E3W1-F1
#
_entry.id   AF-A0A934E3W1-F1
#
_cell.length_a   1.000
_cell.length_b   1.000
_cell.length_c   1.000
_cell.angle_alpha   90.00
_cell.angle_beta   90.00
_cell.angle_gamma   90.00
#
_symmetry.space_group_name_H-M   'P 1'
#
loop_
_entity.id
_entity.type
_entity.pdbx_description
1 polymer ?
#
loop_
_entity_poly.entity_id
_entity_poly.type
_entity_poly.pdbx_seq_one_letter_code
_entity_poly.pdbx_strand_id
1 'polypeptide(L)'
;MVEKIDIFEFINLLLDIMEMPLTPPDDLSRPDTLPETLSVAKKKIERSLKPLTADEIHQDIPGLYQLKKQDMVKLLQREAGSGTIHRWSAGPGSRKERYWHQDETAYFQSRILSALSRQDLTKTDLLENVKKGAVPCTKTRLTYIVNTTLTALIKEKTLFEVPPWGSYKKSRFAAHPPDLKIYLDKTRKEFNRVCQKLKKVGIGAEQAFAAFENMLSFSRTTASPSGMDSRENAQPALLEPDVSETVLNRMVKTMLKIVPSAAKQAPVWIPDLRSALDLPKNTFDRAILILAKQGKVFLNKHAHPAQMSDAEKETMIADGQGNYYVVVVLREGNRG
;
A
#
# COMPACT_ATOMS: atom_id res chain seq x y z
N MET A 1 -15.90 76.00 -31.73
CA MET A 1 -15.74 74.60 -31.26
C MET A 1 -14.83 74.66 -30.05
N VAL A 2 -15.38 74.41 -28.87
CA VAL A 2 -14.63 74.40 -27.61
C VAL A 2 -14.60 72.94 -27.16
N GLU A 3 -13.44 72.30 -27.25
CA GLU A 3 -13.24 70.95 -26.73
C GLU A 3 -13.32 71.00 -25.20
N LYS A 4 -14.28 70.28 -24.65
CA LYS A 4 -14.39 70.05 -23.21
C LYS A 4 -13.28 69.07 -22.82
N ILE A 5 -12.23 69.58 -22.20
CA ILE A 5 -11.25 68.76 -21.50
C ILE A 5 -11.93 68.19 -20.26
N ASP A 6 -11.95 66.87 -20.17
CA ASP A 6 -12.53 66.14 -19.05
C ASP A 6 -11.61 66.23 -17.83
N ILE A 7 -11.99 67.09 -16.88
CA ILE A 7 -11.23 67.37 -15.66
C ILE A 7 -11.08 66.09 -14.79
N PHE A 8 -11.93 65.07 -15.00
CA PHE A 8 -11.84 63.81 -14.27
C PHE A 8 -10.65 62.93 -14.67
N GLU A 9 -10.20 62.95 -15.92
CA GLU A 9 -9.00 62.19 -16.32
C GLU A 9 -7.71 62.82 -15.75
N PHE A 10 -7.67 64.15 -15.63
CA PHE A 10 -6.50 64.85 -15.10
C PHE A 10 -6.32 64.64 -13.59
N ILE A 11 -7.42 64.46 -12.83
CA ILE A 11 -7.36 64.18 -11.39
C ILE A 11 -6.92 62.72 -11.11
N ASN A 12 -7.33 61.76 -11.96
CA ASN A 12 -6.87 60.37 -11.83
C ASN A 12 -5.38 60.22 -12.17
N LEU A 13 -4.85 61.00 -13.11
CA LEU A 13 -3.42 61.00 -13.44
C LEU A 13 -2.55 61.64 -12.33
N LEU A 14 -3.10 62.58 -11.56
CA LEU A 14 -2.38 63.24 -10.45
C LEU A 14 -2.42 62.44 -9.14
N LEU A 15 -3.46 61.62 -8.94
CA LEU A 15 -3.55 60.70 -7.80
C LEU A 15 -2.62 59.48 -7.95
N ASP A 16 -2.28 59.08 -9.18
CA ASP A 16 -1.33 57.98 -9.44
C ASP A 16 0.15 58.38 -9.21
N ILE A 17 0.45 59.67 -9.04
CA ILE A 17 1.83 60.19 -8.88
C ILE A 17 2.15 60.56 -7.41
N MET A 18 1.17 60.64 -6.52
CA MET A 18 1.40 61.11 -5.13
C MET A 18 1.19 60.08 -4.02
N GLU A 19 0.81 58.84 -4.32
CA GLU A 19 0.88 57.74 -3.36
C GLU A 19 2.22 56.99 -3.50
N MET A 20 3.29 57.58 -2.99
CA MET A 20 4.45 56.80 -2.56
C MET A 20 4.16 56.25 -1.15
N PRO A 21 3.75 54.98 -0.99
CA PRO A 21 3.72 54.38 0.32
C PRO A 21 5.18 54.27 0.80
N LEU A 22 5.55 55.10 1.77
CA LEU A 22 6.62 54.80 2.72
C LEU A 22 6.15 53.65 3.61
N THR A 23 5.78 52.51 3.03
CA THR A 23 5.80 51.25 3.75
C THR A 23 7.26 50.83 3.82
N PRO A 24 7.83 50.65 5.03
CA PRO A 24 9.17 50.09 5.16
C PRO A 24 9.24 48.81 4.33
N PRO A 25 10.36 48.52 3.66
CA PRO A 25 10.51 47.33 2.85
C PRO A 25 10.05 46.14 3.69
N ASP A 26 9.12 45.38 3.12
CA ASP A 26 8.50 44.24 3.78
C ASP A 26 9.58 43.19 4.02
N ASP A 27 10.29 43.33 5.15
CA ASP A 27 11.55 42.69 5.51
C ASP A 27 11.32 41.22 5.89
N LEU A 28 10.88 40.45 4.90
CA LEU A 28 10.76 38.99 4.92
C LEU A 28 12.05 38.30 4.45
N SER A 29 13.17 39.00 4.40
CA SER A 29 14.30 38.57 3.56
C SER A 29 15.64 38.57 4.28
N ARG A 30 15.70 38.03 5.51
CA ARG A 30 16.93 37.35 5.94
C ARG A 30 16.80 35.87 5.54
N PRO A 31 17.21 35.48 4.32
CA PRO A 31 17.14 34.09 3.85
C PRO A 31 17.84 33.12 4.82
N ASP A 32 18.77 33.65 5.61
CA ASP A 32 19.59 32.92 6.56
C ASP A 32 18.83 32.37 7.79
N THR A 33 17.56 32.70 8.02
CA THR A 33 16.79 32.17 9.19
C THR A 33 15.75 31.11 8.83
N LEU A 34 15.52 30.86 7.54
CA LEU A 34 14.55 29.87 7.07
C LEU A 34 14.92 28.44 7.50
N PRO A 35 16.18 27.97 7.36
CA PRO A 35 16.55 26.61 7.76
C PRO A 35 16.36 26.34 9.25
N GLU A 36 16.72 27.31 10.10
CA GLU A 36 16.60 27.22 11.56
C GLU A 36 15.14 27.20 11.97
N THR A 37 14.33 28.11 11.41
CA THR A 37 12.88 28.14 11.64
C THR A 37 12.25 26.79 11.29
N LEU A 38 12.61 26.22 10.14
CA LEU A 38 12.10 24.94 9.72
C LEU A 38 12.55 23.81 10.66
N SER A 39 13.81 23.82 11.10
CA SER A 39 14.34 22.84 12.05
C SER A 39 13.55 22.86 13.37
N VAL A 40 13.24 24.05 13.89
CA VAL A 40 12.42 24.23 15.11
C VAL A 40 10.99 23.72 14.87
N ALA A 41 10.38 24.09 13.75
CA ALA A 41 9.03 23.63 13.39
C ALA A 41 8.94 22.10 13.25
N LYS A 42 9.91 21.46 12.58
CA LYS A 42 9.98 19.99 12.43
C LYS A 42 10.11 19.30 13.79
N LYS A 43 11.03 19.73 14.65
CA LYS A 43 11.18 19.19 16.01
C LYS A 43 9.89 19.29 16.81
N LYS A 44 9.12 20.38 16.65
CA LYS A 44 7.82 20.52 17.29
C LYS A 44 6.79 19.53 16.76
N ILE A 45 6.72 19.37 15.44
CA ILE A 45 5.82 18.42 14.76
C ILE A 45 6.14 16.96 15.14
N GLU A 46 7.43 16.60 15.21
CA GLU A 46 7.92 15.27 15.61
C GLU A 46 7.55 14.93 17.05
N ARG A 47 7.72 15.89 17.98
CA ARG A 47 7.38 15.71 19.40
C ARG A 47 5.87 15.71 19.67
N SER A 48 5.06 16.16 18.73
CA SER A 48 3.63 16.25 18.92
C SER A 48 2.96 14.88 18.82
N LEU A 49 2.08 14.57 19.79
CA LEU A 49 1.24 13.36 19.77
C LEU A 49 0.04 13.49 18.82
N LYS A 50 -0.21 14.68 18.27
CA LYS A 50 -1.32 14.97 17.35
C LYS A 50 -0.90 15.91 16.21
N PRO A 51 -1.55 15.85 15.05
CA PRO A 51 -1.37 16.81 13.98
C PRO A 51 -1.69 18.25 14.42
N LEU A 52 -0.79 19.16 14.09
CA LEU A 52 -0.85 20.57 14.48
C LEU A 52 -1.23 21.44 13.28
N THR A 53 -2.03 22.48 13.52
CA THR A 53 -2.27 23.54 12.52
C THR A 53 -1.06 24.45 12.40
N ALA A 54 -0.94 25.18 11.27
CA ALA A 54 0.11 26.17 11.10
C ALA A 54 0.13 27.23 12.22
N ASP A 55 -1.04 27.57 12.78
CA ASP A 55 -1.17 28.51 13.89
C ASP A 55 -0.58 27.97 15.18
N GLU A 56 -0.87 26.70 15.50
CA GLU A 56 -0.32 26.02 16.68
C GLU A 56 1.21 25.89 16.57
N ILE A 57 1.72 25.58 15.37
CA ILE A 57 3.18 25.51 15.13
C ILE A 57 3.81 26.90 15.26
N HIS A 58 3.17 27.93 14.69
CA HIS A 58 3.67 29.30 14.67
C HIS A 58 3.74 29.94 16.07
N GLN A 59 2.78 29.65 16.94
CA GLN A 59 2.74 30.17 18.31
C GLN A 59 3.86 29.59 19.19
N ASP A 60 4.32 28.39 18.90
CA ASP A 60 5.35 27.68 19.68
C ASP A 60 6.78 27.97 19.19
N ILE A 61 6.95 28.77 18.13
CA ILE A 61 8.27 29.15 17.60
C ILE A 61 8.74 30.43 18.30
N PRO A 62 9.98 30.45 18.85
CA PRO A 62 10.54 31.66 19.48
C PRO A 62 10.57 32.85 18.52
N GLY A 63 10.33 34.06 19.04
CA GLY A 63 10.17 35.29 18.24
C GLY A 63 11.30 35.57 17.23
N LEU A 64 12.54 35.18 17.53
CA LEU A 64 13.69 35.32 16.61
C LEU A 64 13.56 34.51 15.32
N TYR A 65 12.75 33.44 15.33
CA TYR A 65 12.49 32.55 14.20
C TYR A 65 11.03 32.66 13.71
N GLN A 66 10.27 33.63 14.22
CA GLN A 66 8.85 33.70 13.94
C GLN A 66 8.60 34.39 12.60
N LEU A 67 8.36 33.60 11.57
CA LEU A 67 7.94 34.10 10.25
C LEU A 67 6.54 34.70 10.31
N LYS A 68 6.15 35.47 9.28
CA LYS A 68 4.73 35.77 9.08
C LYS A 68 3.97 34.47 8.87
N LYS A 69 2.74 34.42 9.39
CA LYS A 69 1.89 33.22 9.35
C LYS A 69 1.67 32.68 7.93
N GLN A 70 1.54 33.54 6.93
CA GLN A 70 1.38 33.12 5.53
C GLN A 70 2.63 32.40 5.01
N ASP A 71 3.82 32.87 5.38
CA ASP A 71 5.08 32.26 4.94
C ASP A 71 5.35 30.96 5.68
N MET A 72 4.94 30.85 6.95
CA MET A 72 4.92 29.57 7.67
C MET A 72 4.06 28.52 6.96
N VAL A 73 2.87 28.90 6.49
CA VAL A 73 2.00 27.98 5.72
C VAL A 73 2.68 27.54 4.42
N LYS A 74 3.25 28.47 3.64
CA LYS A 74 3.97 28.14 2.41
C LYS A 74 5.17 27.22 2.67
N LEU A 75 5.92 27.48 3.75
CA LEU A 75 7.06 26.66 4.17
C LEU A 75 6.63 25.24 4.52
N LEU A 76 5.58 25.08 5.33
CA LEU A 76 5.04 23.77 5.69
C LEU A 76 4.45 23.02 4.48
N GLN A 77 3.81 23.72 3.53
CA GLN A 77 3.31 23.11 2.30
C GLN A 77 4.45 22.59 1.41
N ARG A 78 5.55 23.36 1.27
CA ARG A 78 6.75 22.93 0.55
C ARG A 78 7.33 21.64 1.16
N GLU A 79 7.43 21.60 2.48
CA GLU A 79 7.97 20.46 3.22
C GLU A 79 7.02 19.26 3.25
N ALA A 80 5.72 19.50 3.15
CA ALA A 80 4.75 18.45 2.90
C ALA A 80 4.90 17.86 1.49
N GLY A 81 5.21 18.70 0.50
CA GLY A 81 5.51 18.27 -0.87
C GLY A 81 6.81 17.47 -0.99
N SER A 82 7.79 17.71 -0.11
CA SER A 82 9.04 16.93 -0.05
C SER A 82 8.89 15.59 0.70
N GLY A 83 7.75 15.36 1.37
CA GLY A 83 7.49 14.15 2.14
C GLY A 83 8.20 14.09 3.50
N THR A 84 8.84 15.19 3.95
CA THR A 84 9.47 15.21 5.29
C THR A 84 8.45 15.38 6.41
N ILE A 85 7.36 16.09 6.12
CA ILE A 85 6.17 16.15 6.97
C ILE A 85 4.96 15.76 6.12
N HIS A 86 3.87 15.36 6.76
CA HIS A 86 2.66 14.94 6.08
C HIS A 86 1.53 15.92 6.35
N ARG A 87 0.79 16.23 5.30
CA ARG A 87 -0.43 17.01 5.40
C ARG A 87 -1.58 16.13 5.90
N TRP A 88 -2.32 16.63 6.87
CA TRP A 88 -3.47 15.99 7.49
C TRP A 88 -4.75 16.76 7.19
N SER A 89 -5.84 16.00 7.04
CA SER A 89 -7.16 16.57 6.80
C SER A 89 -7.59 17.46 7.97
N ALA A 90 -8.39 18.48 7.66
CA ALA A 90 -8.93 19.36 8.69
C ALA A 90 -9.88 18.58 9.62
N GLY A 91 -9.86 18.96 10.91
CA GLY A 91 -10.73 18.36 11.92
C GLY A 91 -12.20 18.79 11.75
N PRO A 92 -13.13 18.17 12.50
CA PRO A 92 -14.53 18.56 12.52
C PRO A 92 -14.70 20.07 12.79
N GLY A 93 -15.43 20.77 11.92
CA GLY A 93 -15.69 22.20 12.07
C GLY A 93 -14.53 23.14 11.71
N SER A 94 -13.38 22.62 11.26
CA SER A 94 -12.27 23.43 10.79
C SER A 94 -12.01 23.21 9.30
N ARG A 95 -11.57 24.28 8.62
CA ARG A 95 -11.01 24.20 7.25
C ARG A 95 -9.49 24.25 7.23
N LYS A 96 -8.86 24.44 8.40
CA LYS A 96 -7.40 24.60 8.50
C LYS A 96 -6.73 23.24 8.35
N GLU A 97 -5.80 23.15 7.39
CA GLU A 97 -4.91 22.01 7.22
C GLU A 97 -4.06 21.79 8.48
N ARG A 98 -3.70 20.53 8.73
CA ARG A 98 -2.82 20.13 9.82
C ARG A 98 -1.57 19.47 9.26
N TYR A 99 -0.51 19.43 10.06
CA TYR A 99 0.78 18.88 9.70
C TYR A 99 1.23 17.92 10.80
N TRP A 100 1.79 16.78 10.39
CA TRP A 100 2.35 15.80 11.32
C TRP A 100 3.52 15.03 10.71
N HIS A 101 4.30 14.34 11.55
CA HIS A 101 5.43 13.54 11.08
C HIS A 101 5.01 12.16 10.56
N GLN A 102 3.76 11.73 10.81
CA GLN A 102 3.23 10.45 10.30
C GLN A 102 2.27 10.70 9.15
N ASP A 103 2.30 9.82 8.14
CA ASP A 103 1.32 9.83 7.06
C ASP A 103 -0.09 9.49 7.58
N GLU A 104 -1.10 10.19 7.05
CA GLU A 104 -2.51 10.00 7.45
C GLU A 104 -2.97 8.56 7.16
N THR A 105 -2.67 8.05 5.97
CA THR A 105 -3.05 6.70 5.55
C THR A 105 -2.33 5.65 6.39
N ALA A 106 -1.01 5.78 6.56
CA ALA A 106 -0.22 4.84 7.34
C ALA A 106 -0.66 4.78 8.82
N TYR A 107 -0.98 5.94 9.42
CA TYR A 107 -1.50 5.99 10.79
C TYR A 107 -2.83 5.22 10.91
N PHE A 108 -3.80 5.50 10.04
CA PHE A 108 -5.09 4.83 10.10
C PHE A 108 -4.98 3.33 9.78
N GLN A 109 -4.10 2.94 8.86
CA GLN A 109 -3.81 1.53 8.57
C GLN A 109 -3.29 0.79 9.80
N SER A 110 -2.28 1.35 10.49
CA SER A 110 -1.73 0.79 11.73
C SER A 110 -2.81 0.62 12.80
N ARG A 111 -3.70 1.62 12.94
CA ARG A 111 -4.81 1.59 13.90
C ARG A 111 -5.87 0.54 13.56
N ILE A 112 -6.20 0.37 12.28
CA ILE A 112 -7.12 -0.68 11.80
C ILE A 112 -6.52 -2.07 12.11
N LEU A 113 -5.25 -2.30 11.75
CA LEU A 113 -4.57 -3.56 12.01
C LEU A 113 -4.49 -3.86 13.51
N SER A 114 -4.16 -2.86 14.34
CA SER A 114 -4.12 -3.02 15.80
C SER A 114 -5.50 -3.28 16.41
N ALA A 115 -6.59 -2.79 15.82
CA ALA A 115 -7.94 -3.09 16.28
C ALA A 115 -8.35 -4.52 15.93
N LEU A 116 -8.05 -4.95 14.70
CA LEU A 116 -8.37 -6.28 14.18
C LEU A 116 -7.47 -7.40 14.73
N SER A 117 -6.28 -7.07 15.21
CA SER A 117 -5.40 -8.05 15.88
C SER A 117 -5.97 -8.52 17.21
N ARG A 118 -6.91 -7.78 17.81
CA ARG A 118 -7.52 -8.11 19.10
C ARG A 118 -8.78 -8.95 18.95
N GLN A 119 -9.59 -8.66 17.94
CA GLN A 119 -10.85 -9.35 17.67
C GLN A 119 -11.40 -9.01 16.28
N ASP A 120 -12.27 -9.87 15.77
CA ASP A 120 -13.00 -9.63 14.53
C ASP A 120 -14.08 -8.56 14.73
N LEU A 121 -14.02 -7.49 13.94
CA LEU A 121 -14.89 -6.33 14.10
C LEU A 121 -15.83 -6.18 12.90
N THR A 122 -17.05 -5.72 13.16
CA THR A 122 -17.89 -5.19 12.07
C THR A 122 -17.32 -3.86 11.60
N LYS A 123 -17.71 -3.42 10.41
CA LYS A 123 -17.33 -2.09 9.88
C LYS A 123 -17.66 -0.94 10.84
N THR A 124 -18.82 -1.00 11.48
CA THR A 124 -19.28 0.03 12.43
C THR A 124 -18.41 0.01 13.68
N ASP A 125 -18.13 -1.17 14.23
CA ASP A 125 -17.29 -1.31 15.42
C ASP A 125 -15.84 -0.88 15.13
N LEU A 126 -15.33 -1.18 13.93
CA LEU A 126 -14.01 -0.76 13.49
C LEU A 126 -13.93 0.78 13.42
N LEU A 127 -14.93 1.45 12.85
CA LEU A 127 -14.98 2.92 12.82
C LEU A 127 -14.94 3.53 14.22
N GLU A 128 -15.72 2.99 15.16
CA GLU A 128 -15.71 3.46 16.55
C GLU A 128 -14.38 3.15 17.26
N ASN A 129 -13.77 1.98 17.04
CA ASN A 129 -12.46 1.64 17.60
C ASN A 129 -11.35 2.53 17.06
N VAL A 130 -11.33 2.78 15.75
CA VAL A 130 -10.35 3.66 15.12
C VAL A 130 -10.53 5.09 15.64
N LYS A 131 -11.77 5.57 15.73
CA LYS A 131 -12.13 6.90 16.26
C LYS A 131 -11.69 7.10 17.72
N LYS A 132 -11.76 6.07 18.57
CA LYS A 132 -11.34 6.12 19.99
C LYS A 132 -9.84 6.37 20.12
N GLY A 133 -9.46 7.64 20.31
CA GLY A 133 -8.05 8.06 20.41
C GLY A 133 -7.41 8.37 19.06
N ALA A 134 -8.17 8.39 17.97
CA ALA A 134 -7.70 9.00 16.73
C ALA A 134 -7.66 10.52 16.85
N VAL A 135 -6.82 11.10 16.02
CA VAL A 135 -6.81 12.53 15.72
C VAL A 135 -8.21 12.99 15.27
N PRO A 136 -8.66 14.20 15.64
CA PRO A 136 -9.92 14.76 15.16
C PRO A 136 -10.02 14.71 13.63
N CYS A 137 -10.95 13.89 13.13
CA CYS A 137 -11.26 13.72 11.71
C CYS A 137 -12.78 13.77 11.53
N THR A 138 -13.24 14.30 10.39
CA THR A 138 -14.68 14.27 10.05
C THR A 138 -15.13 12.82 9.85
N LYS A 139 -16.40 12.53 10.18
CA LYS A 139 -16.96 11.18 10.05
C LYS A 139 -16.90 10.67 8.61
N THR A 140 -17.18 11.53 7.64
CA THR A 140 -17.14 11.21 6.20
C THR A 140 -15.72 10.84 5.76
N ARG A 141 -14.72 11.63 6.16
CA ARG A 141 -13.32 11.35 5.82
C ARG A 141 -12.81 10.08 6.49
N LEU A 142 -13.12 9.87 7.77
CA LEU A 142 -12.76 8.64 8.49
C LEU A 142 -13.36 7.40 7.80
N THR A 143 -14.63 7.49 7.40
CA THR A 143 -15.32 6.40 6.68
C THR A 143 -14.65 6.12 5.34
N TYR A 144 -14.28 7.16 4.59
CA TYR A 144 -13.56 7.03 3.33
C TYR A 144 -12.20 6.36 3.51
N ILE A 145 -11.39 6.82 4.47
CA ILE A 145 -10.07 6.25 4.76
C ILE A 145 -10.21 4.77 5.16
N VAL A 146 -11.10 4.45 6.12
CA VAL A 146 -11.30 3.06 6.54
C VAL A 146 -11.73 2.16 5.37
N ASN A 147 -12.62 2.62 4.48
CA ASN A 147 -13.07 1.82 3.34
C ASN A 147 -11.96 1.56 2.33
N THR A 148 -11.21 2.62 1.98
CA THR A 148 -10.12 2.52 1.02
C THR A 148 -9.01 1.64 1.55
N THR A 149 -8.62 1.80 2.82
CA THR A 149 -7.63 0.95 3.48
C THR A 149 -8.09 -0.51 3.59
N LEU A 150 -9.34 -0.78 3.98
CA LEU A 150 -9.86 -2.16 4.02
C LEU A 150 -9.83 -2.81 2.65
N THR A 151 -10.25 -2.09 1.60
CA THR A 151 -10.25 -2.61 0.23
C THR A 151 -8.83 -2.96 -0.23
N ALA A 152 -7.85 -2.10 0.06
CA ALA A 152 -6.44 -2.37 -0.25
C ALA A 152 -5.91 -3.60 0.52
N LEU A 153 -6.13 -3.65 1.83
CA LEU A 153 -5.65 -4.75 2.67
C LEU A 153 -6.28 -6.12 2.33
N ILE A 154 -7.55 -6.14 1.90
CA ILE A 154 -8.21 -7.35 1.43
C ILE A 154 -7.63 -7.78 0.08
N LYS A 155 -7.40 -6.83 -0.83
CA LYS A 155 -6.75 -7.10 -2.13
C LYS A 155 -5.34 -7.68 -1.95
N GLU A 156 -4.59 -7.17 -0.98
CA GLU A 156 -3.26 -7.67 -0.60
C GLU A 156 -3.28 -8.98 0.20
N LYS A 157 -4.47 -9.50 0.54
CA LYS A 157 -4.68 -10.69 1.39
C LYS A 157 -4.09 -10.57 2.79
N THR A 158 -3.93 -9.34 3.28
CA THR A 158 -3.50 -9.03 4.65
C THR A 158 -4.68 -9.07 5.62
N LEU A 159 -5.89 -8.77 5.15
CA LEU A 159 -7.14 -8.89 5.90
C LEU A 159 -8.14 -9.77 5.15
N PHE A 160 -9.07 -10.35 5.92
CA PHE A 160 -10.12 -11.23 5.40
C PHE A 160 -11.50 -10.68 5.78
N GLU A 161 -12.42 -10.66 4.82
CA GLU A 161 -13.83 -10.46 5.10
C GLU A 161 -14.44 -11.80 5.53
N VAL A 162 -14.98 -11.81 6.75
CA VAL A 162 -15.63 -12.95 7.38
C VAL A 162 -17.13 -12.84 7.13
N PRO A 163 -17.72 -13.72 6.30
CA PRO A 163 -19.14 -13.63 5.97
C PRO A 163 -20.00 -13.89 7.21
N PRO A 164 -21.22 -13.32 7.27
CA PRO A 164 -22.12 -13.49 8.40
C PRO A 164 -22.41 -14.98 8.62
N TRP A 165 -22.32 -15.42 9.88
CA TRP A 165 -22.59 -16.80 10.27
C TRP A 165 -23.39 -16.88 11.58
N GLY A 166 -24.30 -17.85 11.65
CA GLY A 166 -25.10 -18.12 12.84
C GLY A 166 -25.96 -16.92 13.26
N SER A 167 -25.72 -16.39 14.45
CA SER A 167 -26.42 -15.23 15.00
C SER A 167 -25.92 -13.89 14.45
N TYR A 168 -24.74 -13.85 13.83
CA TYR A 168 -24.17 -12.63 13.29
C TYR A 168 -24.77 -12.31 11.93
N LYS A 169 -25.51 -11.20 11.84
CA LYS A 169 -26.19 -10.75 10.61
C LYS A 169 -25.31 -9.90 9.68
N LYS A 170 -24.12 -9.47 10.12
CA LYS A 170 -23.24 -8.55 9.37
C LYS A 170 -21.88 -9.19 9.14
N SER A 171 -21.27 -8.90 7.99
CA SER A 171 -19.87 -9.24 7.72
C SER A 171 -18.96 -8.61 8.77
N ARG A 172 -17.87 -9.33 9.07
CA ARG A 172 -16.79 -8.86 9.94
C ARG A 172 -15.48 -8.85 9.17
N PHE A 173 -14.49 -8.16 9.71
CA PHE A 173 -13.13 -8.16 9.19
C PHE A 173 -12.23 -8.84 10.22
N ALA A 174 -11.29 -9.65 9.74
CA ALA A 174 -10.34 -10.40 10.57
C ALA A 174 -8.92 -10.28 10.00
N ALA A 175 -7.93 -10.33 10.89
CA ALA A 175 -6.52 -10.39 10.52
C ALA A 175 -6.07 -11.79 10.09
N HIS A 176 -6.89 -12.82 10.36
CA HIS A 176 -6.62 -14.20 10.03
C HIS A 176 -7.71 -14.74 9.11
N PRO A 177 -7.40 -15.74 8.26
CA PRO A 177 -8.42 -16.41 7.46
C PRO A 177 -9.55 -16.96 8.34
N PRO A 178 -10.82 -16.85 7.91
CA PRO A 178 -11.93 -17.42 8.67
C PRO A 178 -11.78 -18.94 8.80
N ASP A 179 -12.12 -19.48 9.98
CA ASP A 179 -12.19 -20.94 10.15
C ASP A 179 -13.33 -21.51 9.30
N LEU A 180 -12.96 -22.22 8.23
CA LEU A 180 -13.90 -22.84 7.31
C LEU A 180 -14.78 -23.89 7.99
N LYS A 181 -14.33 -24.52 9.08
CA LYS A 181 -15.12 -25.54 9.81
C LYS A 181 -16.46 -24.99 10.27
N ILE A 182 -16.45 -23.74 10.76
CA ILE A 182 -17.64 -23.05 11.23
C ILE A 182 -18.70 -22.99 10.13
N TYR A 183 -18.30 -22.63 8.91
CA TYR A 183 -19.20 -22.52 7.76
C TYR A 183 -19.65 -23.87 7.20
N LEU A 184 -18.78 -24.87 7.31
CA LEU A 184 -19.04 -26.20 6.78
C LEU A 184 -19.91 -27.06 7.70
N ASP A 185 -20.08 -26.72 8.97
CA ASP A 185 -20.86 -27.53 9.91
C ASP A 185 -22.34 -27.66 9.52
N LYS A 186 -22.97 -26.57 9.06
CA LYS A 186 -24.35 -26.63 8.56
C LYS A 186 -24.42 -27.49 7.30
N THR A 187 -23.52 -27.25 6.36
CA THR A 187 -23.44 -28.02 5.10
C THR A 187 -23.19 -29.50 5.37
N ARG A 188 -22.32 -29.84 6.31
CA ARG A 188 -22.05 -31.20 6.76
C ARG A 188 -23.30 -31.85 7.35
N LYS A 189 -24.05 -31.13 8.21
CA LYS A 189 -25.32 -31.65 8.78
C LYS A 189 -26.36 -31.91 7.70
N GLU A 190 -26.55 -30.99 6.75
CA GLU A 190 -27.47 -31.20 5.64
C GLU A 190 -27.02 -32.34 4.71
N PHE A 191 -25.73 -32.42 4.39
CA PHE A 191 -25.15 -33.50 3.61
C PHE A 191 -25.38 -34.87 4.27
N ASN A 192 -25.16 -34.96 5.59
CA ASN A 192 -25.42 -36.19 6.35
C ASN A 192 -26.90 -36.58 6.32
N ARG A 193 -27.83 -35.61 6.38
CA ARG A 193 -29.27 -35.87 6.24
C ARG A 193 -29.61 -36.41 4.85
N VAL A 194 -28.99 -35.88 3.80
CA VAL A 194 -29.17 -36.39 2.43
C VAL A 194 -28.62 -37.81 2.32
N CYS A 195 -27.42 -38.07 2.83
CA CYS A 195 -26.84 -39.41 2.85
C CYS A 195 -27.73 -40.42 3.60
N GLN A 196 -28.35 -40.02 4.72
CA GLN A 196 -29.31 -40.89 5.43
C GLN A 196 -30.56 -41.20 4.61
N LYS A 197 -31.06 -40.27 3.80
CA LYS A 197 -32.19 -40.51 2.89
C LYS A 197 -31.79 -41.43 1.73
N LEU A 198 -30.63 -41.20 1.12
CA LEU A 198 -30.09 -42.00 0.02
C LEU A 198 -29.74 -43.43 0.46
N LYS A 199 -29.29 -43.60 1.71
CA LYS A 199 -29.05 -44.93 2.30
C LYS A 199 -30.31 -45.80 2.31
N LYS A 200 -31.52 -45.22 2.44
CA LYS A 200 -32.79 -45.96 2.41
C LYS A 200 -33.10 -46.56 1.03
N VAL A 201 -32.47 -46.06 -0.04
CA VAL A 201 -32.62 -46.57 -1.41
C VAL A 201 -31.37 -47.31 -1.89
N GLY A 202 -30.48 -47.72 -0.98
CA GLY A 202 -29.29 -48.51 -1.28
C GLY A 202 -28.07 -47.71 -1.75
N ILE A 203 -28.11 -46.38 -1.72
CA ILE A 203 -26.98 -45.53 -2.11
C ILE A 203 -26.14 -45.19 -0.88
N GLY A 204 -24.87 -45.63 -0.88
CA GLY A 204 -23.93 -45.38 0.21
C GLY A 204 -23.41 -43.93 0.27
N ALA A 205 -22.84 -43.53 1.41
CA ALA A 205 -22.27 -42.18 1.58
C ALA A 205 -21.13 -41.90 0.60
N GLU A 206 -20.30 -42.89 0.28
CA GLU A 206 -19.21 -42.76 -0.70
C GLU A 206 -19.73 -42.48 -2.11
N GLN A 207 -20.79 -43.17 -2.55
CA GLN A 207 -21.41 -42.94 -3.85
C GLN A 207 -22.07 -41.56 -3.92
N ALA A 208 -22.74 -41.14 -2.84
CA ALA A 208 -23.32 -39.80 -2.74
C ALA A 208 -22.24 -38.71 -2.79
N PHE A 209 -21.11 -38.93 -2.12
CA PHE A 209 -19.97 -38.00 -2.14
C PHE A 209 -19.31 -37.94 -3.53
N ALA A 210 -19.05 -39.09 -4.17
CA ALA A 210 -18.50 -39.15 -5.52
C ALA A 210 -19.42 -38.45 -6.56
N ALA A 211 -20.74 -38.62 -6.44
CA ALA A 211 -21.69 -37.89 -7.27
C ALA A 211 -21.61 -36.37 -7.05
N PHE A 212 -21.48 -35.94 -5.79
CA PHE A 212 -21.33 -34.52 -5.45
C PHE A 212 -20.02 -33.93 -5.97
N GLU A 213 -18.90 -34.66 -5.84
CA GLU A 213 -17.60 -34.26 -6.41
C GLU A 213 -17.67 -34.11 -7.94
N ASN A 214 -18.33 -35.04 -8.63
CA ASN A 214 -18.53 -34.96 -10.08
C ASN A 214 -19.34 -33.71 -10.48
N MET A 215 -20.39 -33.36 -9.73
CA MET A 215 -21.19 -32.15 -9.97
C MET A 215 -20.38 -30.87 -9.74
N LEU A 216 -19.57 -30.81 -8.68
CA LEU A 216 -18.71 -29.66 -8.38
C LEU A 216 -17.58 -29.51 -9.40
N SER A 217 -17.03 -30.63 -9.87
CA SER A 217 -15.96 -30.66 -10.87
C SER A 217 -16.43 -30.19 -12.25
N PHE A 218 -17.67 -30.52 -12.63
CA PHE A 218 -18.27 -30.08 -13.89
C PHE A 218 -18.42 -28.56 -14.00
N SER A 219 -18.55 -27.87 -12.87
CA SER A 219 -18.67 -26.41 -12.83
C SER A 219 -17.33 -25.69 -13.08
N ARG A 220 -16.19 -26.38 -12.99
CA ARG A 220 -14.86 -25.78 -13.26
C ARG A 220 -14.48 -25.79 -14.73
N THR A 221 -15.02 -26.72 -15.52
CA THR A 221 -14.61 -26.92 -16.91
C THR A 221 -15.33 -25.99 -17.90
N THR A 222 -16.41 -25.32 -17.48
CA THR A 222 -17.29 -24.56 -18.40
C THR A 222 -17.33 -23.05 -18.17
N ALA A 223 -16.66 -22.52 -17.15
CA ALA A 223 -16.75 -21.10 -16.75
C ALA A 223 -15.49 -20.27 -17.03
N SER A 224 -14.98 -20.33 -18.27
CA SER A 224 -14.22 -19.19 -18.82
C SER A 224 -14.66 -18.83 -20.24
N PRO A 225 -15.91 -18.36 -20.44
CA PRO A 225 -16.21 -17.44 -21.51
C PRO A 225 -16.00 -16.03 -20.99
N SER A 226 -14.75 -15.57 -20.94
CA SER A 226 -14.44 -14.15 -20.84
C SER A 226 -14.75 -13.49 -22.19
N GLY A 227 -16.04 -13.23 -22.41
CA GLY A 227 -16.49 -12.23 -23.36
C GLY A 227 -16.05 -10.86 -22.86
N MET A 228 -14.88 -10.41 -23.31
CA MET A 228 -14.64 -9.00 -23.56
C MET A 228 -14.09 -8.89 -24.98
N ASP A 229 -14.83 -8.16 -25.79
CA ASP A 229 -14.48 -7.66 -27.11
C ASP A 229 -13.15 -6.90 -27.10
N SER A 230 -12.05 -7.63 -27.06
CA SER A 230 -10.71 -7.14 -27.39
C SER A 230 -10.09 -8.10 -28.42
N ARG A 231 -10.74 -8.14 -29.58
CA ARG A 231 -10.07 -8.18 -30.90
C ARG A 231 -8.92 -7.17 -30.80
N GLU A 232 -7.63 -7.47 -30.93
CA GLU A 232 -6.97 -8.29 -31.92
C GLU A 232 -5.49 -8.39 -31.51
N ASN A 233 -5.13 -9.26 -30.56
CA ASN A 233 -3.72 -9.69 -30.39
C ASN A 233 -3.62 -10.99 -29.57
N ALA A 234 -4.38 -12.00 -29.97
CA ALA A 234 -4.26 -13.34 -29.41
C ALA A 234 -2.97 -14.00 -29.93
N GLN A 235 -1.86 -13.65 -29.31
CA GLN A 235 -0.65 -14.45 -29.39
C GLN A 235 -0.97 -15.80 -28.74
N PRO A 236 -0.80 -16.93 -29.45
CA PRO A 236 -1.16 -18.24 -28.93
C PRO A 236 -0.43 -18.45 -27.60
N ALA A 237 -1.17 -18.87 -26.57
CA ALA A 237 -0.63 -19.32 -25.30
C ALA A 237 0.22 -20.57 -25.57
N LEU A 238 1.44 -20.34 -26.03
CA LEU A 238 2.49 -21.35 -26.08
C LEU A 238 2.63 -21.86 -24.66
N LEU A 239 2.37 -23.16 -24.48
CA LEU A 239 2.76 -23.94 -23.32
C LEU A 239 4.11 -23.41 -22.84
N GLU A 240 4.11 -22.64 -21.76
CA GLU A 240 5.34 -22.01 -21.33
C GLU A 240 6.35 -23.13 -21.04
N PRO A 241 7.53 -23.10 -21.67
CA PRO A 241 8.48 -24.19 -21.58
C PRO A 241 8.79 -24.47 -20.12
N ASP A 242 8.61 -25.72 -19.71
CA ASP A 242 8.96 -26.14 -18.37
C ASP A 242 10.46 -25.90 -18.14
N VAL A 243 10.81 -25.31 -17.00
CA VAL A 243 12.20 -24.98 -16.70
C VAL A 243 12.92 -26.27 -16.38
N SER A 244 13.70 -26.78 -17.33
CA SER A 244 14.41 -28.05 -17.16
C SER A 244 15.35 -28.04 -15.95
N GLU A 245 15.53 -29.22 -15.34
CA GLU A 245 16.45 -29.41 -14.21
C GLU A 245 17.89 -29.00 -14.54
N THR A 246 18.29 -29.09 -15.81
CA THR A 246 19.61 -28.65 -16.27
C THR A 246 19.82 -27.14 -16.08
N VAL A 247 18.79 -26.32 -16.28
CA VAL A 247 18.84 -24.87 -16.05
C VAL A 247 18.97 -24.58 -14.56
N LEU A 248 18.21 -25.27 -13.72
CA LEU A 248 18.28 -25.12 -12.26
C LEU A 248 19.67 -25.46 -11.73
N ASN A 249 20.26 -26.57 -12.19
CA ASN A 249 21.60 -26.99 -11.80
C ASN A 249 22.68 -26.03 -12.31
N ARG A 250 22.52 -25.48 -13.52
CA ARG A 250 23.41 -24.46 -14.07
C ARG A 250 23.38 -23.19 -13.21
N MET A 251 22.21 -22.74 -12.76
CA MET A 251 22.08 -21.58 -11.88
C MET A 251 22.88 -21.72 -10.57
N VAL A 252 22.71 -22.85 -9.87
CA VAL A 252 23.43 -23.11 -8.61
C VAL A 252 24.94 -23.16 -8.83
N LYS A 253 25.40 -23.80 -9.91
CA LYS A 253 26.82 -23.82 -10.27
C LYS A 253 27.36 -22.43 -10.55
N THR A 254 26.61 -21.58 -11.25
CA THR A 254 27.02 -20.20 -11.53
C THR A 254 27.08 -19.35 -10.27
N MET A 255 26.13 -19.50 -9.32
CA MET A 255 26.19 -18.81 -8.02
C MET A 255 27.49 -19.12 -7.28
N LEU A 256 27.88 -20.40 -7.23
CA LEU A 256 29.14 -20.84 -6.62
C LEU A 256 30.39 -20.36 -7.37
N LYS A 257 30.29 -20.16 -8.70
CA LYS A 257 31.39 -19.63 -9.51
C LYS A 257 31.61 -18.14 -9.29
N ILE A 258 30.54 -17.34 -9.22
CA ILE A 258 30.64 -15.87 -9.02
C ILE A 258 31.07 -15.56 -7.59
N VAL A 259 30.44 -16.22 -6.62
CA VAL A 259 30.74 -16.04 -5.20
C VAL A 259 31.05 -17.41 -4.60
N PRO A 260 32.32 -17.83 -4.54
CA PRO A 260 32.70 -19.12 -3.94
C PRO A 260 32.21 -19.28 -2.50
N SER A 261 32.12 -18.18 -1.76
CA SER A 261 31.56 -18.12 -0.41
C SER A 261 30.04 -18.36 -0.34
N ALA A 262 29.32 -18.41 -1.47
CA ALA A 262 27.89 -18.71 -1.49
C ALA A 262 27.59 -20.11 -0.92
N ALA A 263 28.56 -21.04 -0.96
CA ALA A 263 28.46 -22.34 -0.27
C ALA A 263 28.25 -22.19 1.25
N LYS A 264 28.73 -21.08 1.84
CA LYS A 264 28.54 -20.70 3.24
C LYS A 264 27.45 -19.64 3.41
N GLN A 265 26.43 -19.68 2.56
CA GLN A 265 25.27 -18.77 2.60
C GLN A 265 25.63 -17.29 2.39
N ALA A 266 26.74 -16.99 1.70
CA ALA A 266 27.01 -15.62 1.30
C ALA A 266 25.97 -15.13 0.27
N PRO A 267 25.53 -13.85 0.36
CA PRO A 267 24.57 -13.28 -0.58
C PRO A 267 25.15 -13.13 -1.99
N VAL A 268 24.36 -13.50 -2.99
CA VAL A 268 24.66 -13.28 -4.41
C VAL A 268 23.69 -12.23 -4.96
N TRP A 269 24.21 -11.18 -5.58
CA TRP A 269 23.40 -10.15 -6.22
C TRP A 269 22.74 -10.68 -7.51
N ILE A 270 21.44 -10.45 -7.65
CA ILE A 270 20.64 -10.97 -8.78
C ILE A 270 21.10 -10.41 -10.14
N PRO A 271 21.38 -9.11 -10.31
CA PRO A 271 21.89 -8.56 -11.57
C PRO A 271 23.17 -9.26 -12.04
N ASP A 272 24.14 -9.48 -11.14
CA ASP A 272 25.40 -10.16 -11.47
C ASP A 272 25.16 -11.61 -11.92
N LEU A 273 24.29 -12.33 -11.20
CA LEU A 273 23.94 -13.69 -11.53
C LEU A 273 23.24 -13.78 -12.90
N ARG A 274 22.36 -12.83 -13.20
CA ARG A 274 21.62 -12.78 -14.46
C ARG A 274 22.55 -12.52 -15.64
N SER A 275 23.45 -11.55 -15.51
CA SER A 275 24.46 -11.23 -16.54
C SER A 275 25.39 -12.42 -16.84
N ALA A 276 25.62 -13.32 -15.89
CA ALA A 276 26.48 -14.49 -16.08
C ALA A 276 25.81 -15.70 -16.76
N LEU A 277 24.47 -15.76 -16.80
CA LEU A 277 23.74 -16.95 -17.26
C LEU A 277 23.22 -16.86 -18.70
N ASP A 278 23.11 -15.64 -19.24
CA ASP A 278 22.57 -15.35 -20.58
C ASP A 278 21.23 -16.08 -20.82
N LEU A 279 20.29 -15.90 -19.88
CA LEU A 279 18.94 -16.46 -19.94
C LEU A 279 17.91 -15.35 -20.16
N PRO A 280 16.81 -15.62 -20.90
CA PRO A 280 15.68 -14.72 -20.94
C PRO A 280 15.14 -14.44 -19.53
N LYS A 281 14.71 -13.19 -19.26
CA LYS A 281 14.24 -12.75 -17.94
C LYS A 281 13.22 -13.70 -17.33
N ASN A 282 12.18 -14.04 -18.09
CA ASN A 282 11.07 -14.84 -17.59
C ASN A 282 11.55 -16.24 -17.19
N THR A 283 12.46 -16.84 -17.96
CA THR A 283 13.08 -18.13 -17.65
C THR A 283 13.95 -18.04 -16.39
N PHE A 284 14.74 -16.97 -16.27
CA PHE A 284 15.58 -16.73 -15.10
C PHE A 284 14.75 -16.55 -13.82
N ASP A 285 13.79 -15.65 -13.83
CA ASP A 285 12.93 -15.33 -12.67
C ASP A 285 12.20 -16.59 -12.20
N ARG A 286 11.59 -17.33 -13.14
CA ARG A 286 10.87 -18.58 -12.83
C ARG A 286 11.79 -19.66 -12.27
N ALA A 287 12.99 -19.83 -12.83
CA ALA A 287 13.96 -20.80 -12.34
C ALA A 287 14.40 -20.51 -10.89
N ILE A 288 14.65 -19.24 -10.55
CA ILE A 288 15.00 -18.85 -9.18
C ILE A 288 13.81 -19.03 -8.22
N LEU A 289 12.59 -18.68 -8.62
CA LEU A 289 11.39 -18.91 -7.81
C LEU A 289 11.14 -20.40 -7.57
N ILE A 290 11.41 -21.26 -8.57
CA ILE A 290 11.37 -22.73 -8.41
C ILE A 290 12.42 -23.19 -7.38
N LEU A 291 13.67 -22.71 -7.47
CA LEU A 291 14.71 -23.03 -6.48
C LEU A 291 14.32 -22.58 -5.07
N ALA A 292 13.68 -21.42 -4.94
CA ALA A 292 13.22 -20.90 -3.65
C ALA A 292 12.10 -21.77 -3.07
N LYS A 293 11.14 -22.17 -3.91
CA LYS A 293 10.06 -23.09 -3.55
C LYS A 293 10.57 -24.47 -3.14
N GLN A 294 11.65 -24.94 -3.77
CA GLN A 294 12.35 -26.19 -3.40
C GLN A 294 13.19 -26.05 -2.11
N GLY A 295 13.28 -24.84 -1.52
CA GLY A 295 14.10 -24.58 -0.34
C GLY A 295 15.61 -24.63 -0.61
N LYS A 296 16.03 -24.61 -1.89
CA LYS A 296 17.46 -24.59 -2.28
C LYS A 296 18.08 -23.20 -2.18
N VAL A 297 17.25 -22.16 -2.32
CA VAL A 297 17.68 -20.77 -2.12
C VAL A 297 16.73 -20.01 -1.22
N PHE A 298 17.22 -18.94 -0.62
CA PHE A 298 16.47 -17.94 0.08
C PHE A 298 16.55 -16.61 -0.69
N LEU A 299 15.44 -15.89 -0.81
CA LEU A 299 15.36 -14.63 -1.54
C LEU A 299 15.11 -13.49 -0.56
N ASN A 300 15.96 -12.46 -0.62
CA ASN A 300 15.77 -11.24 0.15
C ASN A 300 14.97 -10.22 -0.66
N LYS A 301 13.85 -9.78 -0.06
CA LYS A 301 12.96 -8.76 -0.64
C LYS A 301 13.58 -7.37 -0.56
N HIS A 302 13.31 -6.55 -1.56
CA HIS A 302 13.57 -5.12 -1.49
C HIS A 302 12.65 -4.47 -0.44
N ALA A 303 13.19 -3.57 0.39
CA ALA A 303 12.42 -2.94 1.48
C ALA A 303 11.34 -1.97 0.96
N HIS A 304 11.59 -1.33 -0.19
CA HIS A 304 10.73 -0.27 -0.75
C HIS A 304 10.52 -0.44 -2.26
N PRO A 305 9.84 -1.50 -2.74
CA PRO A 305 9.66 -1.77 -4.16
C PRO A 305 8.89 -0.67 -4.91
N ALA A 306 8.05 0.10 -4.20
CA ALA A 306 7.29 1.21 -4.78
C ALA A 306 8.16 2.41 -5.21
N GLN A 307 9.38 2.54 -4.67
CA GLN A 307 10.31 3.62 -5.00
C GLN A 307 11.25 3.26 -6.16
N MET A 308 11.23 2.01 -6.63
CA MET A 308 12.10 1.56 -7.70
C MET A 308 11.62 2.09 -9.05
N SER A 309 12.56 2.57 -9.85
CA SER A 309 12.34 2.87 -11.26
C SER A 309 12.03 1.59 -12.04
N ASP A 310 11.39 1.71 -13.20
CA ASP A 310 11.05 0.54 -14.01
C ASP A 310 12.30 -0.15 -14.58
N ALA A 311 13.38 0.60 -14.82
CA ALA A 311 14.68 0.05 -15.19
C ALA A 311 15.28 -0.82 -14.08
N GLU A 312 15.19 -0.39 -12.81
CA GLU A 312 15.65 -1.20 -11.68
C GLU A 312 14.77 -2.45 -11.51
N LYS A 313 13.44 -2.32 -11.59
CA LYS A 313 12.51 -3.46 -11.51
C LYS A 313 12.81 -4.50 -12.59
N GLU A 314 13.19 -4.08 -13.79
CA GLU A 314 13.51 -4.96 -14.89
C GLU A 314 14.78 -5.81 -14.64
N THR A 315 15.67 -5.35 -13.77
CA THR A 315 16.86 -6.12 -13.35
C THR A 315 16.60 -7.10 -12.21
N MET A 316 15.46 -6.97 -11.51
CA MET A 316 15.09 -7.78 -10.35
C MET A 316 14.14 -8.93 -10.72
N ILE A 317 14.02 -9.88 -9.79
CA ILE A 317 13.05 -10.97 -9.89
C ILE A 317 11.73 -10.49 -9.30
N ALA A 318 10.65 -10.61 -10.07
CA ALA A 318 9.30 -10.32 -9.62
C ALA A 318 8.51 -11.62 -9.38
N ASP A 319 7.75 -11.71 -8.29
CA ASP A 319 6.85 -12.86 -8.03
C ASP A 319 5.42 -12.66 -8.57
N GLY A 320 5.17 -11.57 -9.29
CA GLY A 320 3.84 -11.19 -9.77
C GLY A 320 2.89 -10.70 -8.67
N GLN A 321 3.31 -10.66 -7.40
CA GLN A 321 2.53 -10.15 -6.27
C GLN A 321 3.03 -8.76 -5.81
N GLY A 322 3.88 -8.12 -6.61
CA GLY A 322 4.47 -6.82 -6.30
C GLY A 322 5.70 -6.90 -5.38
N ASN A 323 6.19 -8.09 -5.05
CA ASN A 323 7.49 -8.21 -4.38
C ASN A 323 8.60 -8.28 -5.44
N TYR A 324 9.71 -7.62 -5.13
CA TYR A 324 10.95 -7.66 -5.90
C TYR A 324 12.06 -8.18 -5.02
N TYR A 325 12.86 -9.11 -5.55
CA TYR A 325 13.99 -9.71 -4.85
C TYR A 325 15.30 -9.21 -5.45
N VAL A 326 16.25 -8.87 -4.58
CA VAL A 326 17.52 -8.22 -4.97
C VAL A 326 18.71 -9.15 -4.78
N VAL A 327 18.60 -10.03 -3.80
CA VAL A 327 19.68 -10.92 -3.38
C VAL A 327 19.14 -12.33 -3.24
N VAL A 328 19.93 -13.29 -3.71
CA VAL A 328 19.69 -14.73 -3.57
C VAL A 328 20.79 -15.35 -2.72
N VAL A 329 20.40 -16.19 -1.77
CA VAL A 329 21.32 -16.89 -0.86
C VAL A 329 21.12 -18.38 -1.05
N LEU A 330 22.19 -19.12 -1.34
CA LEU A 330 22.12 -20.60 -1.35
C LEU A 330 21.86 -21.09 0.07
N ARG A 331 20.86 -21.96 0.24
CA ARG A 331 20.70 -22.70 1.49
C ARG A 331 21.68 -23.85 1.50
N GLU A 332 22.30 -24.11 2.64
CA GLU A 332 23.14 -25.29 2.82
C GLU A 332 22.30 -26.51 2.44
N GLY A 333 22.75 -27.25 1.43
CA GLY A 333 22.02 -28.41 0.95
C GLY A 333 21.75 -29.31 2.12
N ASN A 334 20.46 -29.55 2.40
CA ASN A 334 20.03 -30.53 3.36
C ASN A 334 20.73 -31.83 2.95
N ARG A 335 21.77 -32.25 3.69
CA ARG A 335 22.40 -33.56 3.54
C ARG A 335 21.37 -34.56 4.06
N GLY A 336 20.33 -34.79 3.26
CA GLY A 336 19.34 -35.85 3.42
C GLY A 336 19.79 -37.06 2.63
#